data_AF-A0A662SE47-F1
#
_entry.id   AF-A0A662SE47-F1
#
_cell.length_a   1.000
_cell.length_b   1.000
_cell.length_c   1.000
_cell.angle_alpha   90.00
_cell.angle_beta   90.00
_cell.angle_gamma   90.00
#
_symmetry.space_group_name_H-M   'P 1'
#
loop_
_entity.id
_entity.type
_entity.pdbx_description
1 polymer ?
#
loop_
_entity_poly.entity_id
_entity_poly.type
_entity_poly.pdbx_seq_one_letter_code
_entity_poly.pdbx_strand_id
1 'polypeptide(L)'
;MATSSEVKAGLDEISAMIKASRQRLVSSKAMIGTQETNLKAIPTRFSEVLSTIDGYGTTDVFEALCKAELAKMTAEFLALVADATEAVTDLGKRTEF
;
A
#
# COMPACT_ATOMS: atom_id res chain seq x y z
N MET A 1 -27.24 37.07 -9.51
CA MET A 1 -27.35 35.69 -10.06
C MET A 1 -26.27 35.52 -11.09
N ALA A 2 -25.61 34.37 -11.13
CA ALA A 2 -24.68 34.06 -12.21
C ALA A 2 -25.42 33.99 -13.55
N THR A 3 -24.80 34.52 -14.59
CA THR A 3 -25.24 34.38 -15.99
C THR A 3 -25.07 32.94 -16.45
N SER A 4 -25.82 32.53 -17.48
CA SER A 4 -25.70 31.19 -18.05
C SER A 4 -24.28 30.87 -18.53
N SER A 5 -23.54 31.87 -19.00
CA SER A 5 -22.12 31.76 -19.38
C SER A 5 -21.20 31.48 -18.19
N GLU A 6 -21.40 32.18 -17.06
CA GLU A 6 -20.62 31.95 -15.84
C GLU A 6 -20.92 30.57 -15.24
N VAL A 7 -22.18 30.12 -15.29
CA VAL A 7 -22.56 28.77 -14.88
C VAL A 7 -21.87 27.72 -15.76
N LYS A 8 -21.86 27.91 -17.08
CA LYS A 8 -21.20 26.96 -18.00
C LYS A 8 -19.69 26.88 -17.77
N ALA A 9 -19.03 28.02 -17.62
CA ALA A 9 -17.59 28.08 -17.33
C ALA A 9 -17.26 27.36 -16.01
N GLY A 10 -18.04 27.60 -14.95
CA GLY A 10 -17.86 26.90 -13.67
C GLY A 10 -18.06 25.39 -13.77
N LEU A 11 -19.04 24.92 -14.54
CA LEU A 11 -19.24 23.48 -14.79
C LEU A 11 -18.05 22.84 -15.54
N ASP A 12 -17.45 23.57 -16.47
CA ASP A 12 -16.28 23.09 -17.21
C ASP A 12 -15.05 22.98 -16.30
N GLU A 13 -14.83 23.95 -15.42
CA GLU A 13 -13.78 23.89 -14.40
C GLU A 13 -13.98 22.71 -13.43
N ILE A 14 -15.21 22.52 -12.93
CA ILE A 14 -15.55 21.38 -12.07
C ILE A 14 -15.27 20.06 -12.80
N SER A 15 -15.66 19.95 -14.06
CA SER A 15 -15.39 18.76 -14.87
C SER A 15 -13.89 18.48 -15.01
N ALA A 16 -13.09 19.52 -15.25
CA ALA A 16 -11.63 19.41 -15.33
C ALA A 16 -11.02 18.95 -13.99
N MET A 17 -11.48 19.51 -12.87
CA MET A 17 -11.02 19.11 -11.53
C MET A 17 -11.36 17.65 -11.20
N ILE A 18 -12.54 17.17 -11.59
CA ILE A 18 -12.95 15.78 -11.42
C ILE A 18 -12.03 14.86 -12.24
N LYS A 19 -11.77 15.19 -13.52
CA LYS A 19 -10.87 14.41 -14.39
C LYS A 19 -9.45 14.34 -13.83
N ALA A 20 -8.89 15.47 -13.40
CA ALA A 20 -7.56 15.51 -12.79
C ALA A 20 -7.49 14.66 -11.50
N SER A 21 -8.55 14.68 -10.70
CA SER A 21 -8.62 13.88 -9.48
C SER A 21 -8.73 12.38 -9.76
N ARG A 22 -9.48 11.97 -10.79
CA ARG A 22 -9.50 10.57 -11.26
C ARG A 22 -8.12 10.10 -11.72
N GLN A 23 -7.41 10.91 -12.50
CA GLN A 23 -6.04 10.58 -12.92
C GLN A 23 -5.10 10.40 -11.72
N ARG A 24 -5.21 11.25 -10.70
CA ARG A 24 -4.45 11.08 -9.45
C ARG A 24 -4.78 9.76 -8.75
N LEU A 25 -6.04 9.36 -8.68
CA LEU A 25 -6.42 8.05 -8.10
C LEU A 25 -5.81 6.88 -8.87
N VAL A 26 -5.77 6.94 -10.20
CA VAL A 26 -5.11 5.93 -11.04
C VAL A 26 -3.60 5.87 -10.74
N SER A 27 -2.94 7.02 -10.67
CA SER A 27 -1.51 7.08 -10.31
C SER A 27 -1.26 6.54 -8.91
N SER A 28 -2.09 6.90 -7.92
CA SER A 28 -2.00 6.36 -6.56
C SER A 28 -2.17 4.85 -6.53
N LYS A 29 -3.12 4.29 -7.29
CA LYS A 29 -3.30 2.83 -7.42
C LYS A 29 -2.02 2.15 -7.90
N ALA A 30 -1.43 2.68 -8.96
CA ALA A 30 -0.19 2.13 -9.53
C ALA A 30 0.99 2.21 -8.54
N MET A 31 1.11 3.33 -7.83
CA MET A 31 2.15 3.51 -6.80
C MET A 31 1.98 2.52 -5.65
N ILE A 32 0.76 2.40 -5.10
CA ILE A 32 0.49 1.48 -3.98
C ILE A 32 0.68 0.03 -4.42
N GLY A 33 0.23 -0.35 -5.62
CA GLY A 33 0.46 -1.70 -6.16
C GLY A 33 1.95 -2.05 -6.33
N THR A 34 2.77 -1.06 -6.65
CA THR A 34 4.24 -1.24 -6.67
C THR A 34 4.79 -1.48 -5.26
N GLN A 35 4.31 -0.73 -4.27
CA GLN A 35 4.73 -0.94 -2.88
C GLN A 35 4.24 -2.28 -2.32
N GLU A 36 3.00 -2.68 -2.62
CA GLU A 36 2.47 -4.00 -2.28
C GLU A 36 3.36 -5.11 -2.84
N THR A 37 3.78 -5.00 -4.11
CA THR A 37 4.70 -5.94 -4.75
C THR A 37 6.06 -5.98 -4.04
N ASN A 38 6.62 -4.81 -3.70
CA ASN A 38 7.88 -4.71 -2.98
C ASN A 38 7.81 -5.34 -1.58
N LEU A 39 6.73 -5.11 -0.85
CA LEU A 39 6.48 -5.73 0.45
C LEU A 39 6.42 -7.25 0.31
N LYS A 40 5.61 -7.77 -0.61
CA LYS A 40 5.48 -9.21 -0.84
C LYS A 40 6.82 -9.88 -1.25
N ALA A 41 7.79 -9.13 -1.75
CA ALA A 41 9.12 -9.64 -2.08
C ALA A 41 10.08 -9.74 -0.88
N ILE A 42 9.78 -9.13 0.27
CA ILE A 42 10.66 -9.12 1.46
C ILE A 42 11.01 -10.55 1.93
N PRO A 43 10.05 -11.49 2.12
CA PRO A 43 10.40 -12.84 2.60
C PRO A 43 11.37 -13.57 1.67
N THR A 44 11.24 -13.39 0.36
CA THR A 44 12.14 -13.98 -0.63
C THR A 44 13.54 -13.36 -0.56
N ARG A 45 13.62 -12.03 -0.44
CA ARG A 45 14.91 -11.30 -0.39
C ARG A 45 15.72 -11.59 0.87
N PHE A 46 15.06 -11.90 1.98
CA PHE A 46 15.69 -12.14 3.28
C PHE A 46 15.53 -13.59 3.76
N SER A 47 15.29 -14.52 2.84
CA SER A 47 15.00 -15.94 3.15
C SER A 47 16.09 -16.61 4.00
N GLU A 48 17.37 -16.30 3.75
CA GLU A 48 18.49 -16.82 4.55
C GLU A 48 18.48 -16.31 5.99
N VAL A 49 18.18 -15.03 6.19
CA VAL A 49 18.09 -14.42 7.53
C VAL A 49 16.91 -15.02 8.29
N LEU A 50 15.76 -15.14 7.64
CA LEU A 50 14.56 -15.74 8.22
C LEU A 50 14.82 -17.20 8.62
N SER A 51 15.41 -17.99 7.73
CA SER A 51 15.78 -19.38 8.00
C SER A 51 16.76 -19.51 9.18
N THR A 52 17.74 -18.60 9.26
CA THR A 52 18.71 -18.56 10.36
C THR A 52 18.00 -18.30 11.70
N ILE A 53 17.11 -17.30 11.76
CA ILE A 53 16.37 -16.96 12.98
C ILE A 53 15.39 -18.08 13.37
N ASP A 54 14.76 -18.74 12.39
CA ASP A 54 13.88 -19.87 12.67
C ASP A 54 14.62 -21.04 13.33
N GLY A 55 15.89 -21.24 12.95
CA GLY A 55 16.79 -22.23 13.54
C GLY A 55 17.32 -21.90 14.94
N TYR A 56 17.15 -20.66 15.42
CA TYR A 56 17.62 -20.24 16.74
C TYR A 56 16.88 -20.95 17.89
N GLY A 57 17.63 -21.26 18.94
CA GLY A 57 17.12 -21.81 20.18
C GLY A 57 16.53 -20.74 21.10
N THR A 58 16.26 -21.12 22.35
CA THR A 58 15.75 -20.20 23.39
C THR A 58 16.68 -20.08 24.60
N THR A 59 17.80 -20.80 24.59
CA THR A 59 18.76 -20.83 25.70
C THR A 59 19.71 -19.63 25.66
N ASP A 60 20.07 -19.18 24.46
CA ASP A 60 20.82 -17.94 24.27
C ASP A 60 19.86 -16.74 24.22
N VAL A 61 20.19 -15.70 24.99
CA VAL A 61 19.32 -14.52 25.15
C VAL A 61 19.23 -13.72 23.86
N PHE A 62 20.31 -13.62 23.08
CA PHE A 62 20.32 -12.89 21.83
C PHE A 62 19.49 -13.61 20.77
N GLU A 63 19.65 -14.93 20.66
CA GLU A 63 18.82 -15.78 19.79
C GLU A 63 17.32 -15.63 20.10
N ALA A 64 16.94 -15.69 21.38
CA ALA A 64 15.56 -15.51 21.81
C ALA A 64 15.03 -14.11 21.47
N LEU A 65 15.84 -13.06 21.61
CA LEU A 65 15.48 -11.68 21.23
C LEU A 65 15.23 -11.56 19.72
N CYS A 66 16.11 -12.14 18.88
CA CYS A 66 15.90 -12.12 17.42
C CYS A 66 14.59 -12.81 17.02
N LYS A 67 14.20 -13.91 17.66
CA LYS A 67 12.90 -14.57 17.40
C LYS A 67 11.73 -13.69 17.80
N ALA A 68 11.83 -13.00 18.95
CA ALA A 68 10.80 -12.09 19.41
C ALA A 68 10.63 -10.88 18.46
N GLU A 69 11.74 -10.31 17.99
CA GLU A 69 11.73 -9.23 17.00
C GLU A 69 11.13 -9.69 15.67
N LEU A 70 11.53 -10.87 15.17
CA LEU A 70 10.96 -11.43 13.95
C LEU A 70 9.45 -11.65 14.05
N ALA A 71 8.97 -12.18 15.18
CA ALA A 71 7.54 -12.37 15.41
C ALA A 71 6.78 -11.04 15.38
N LYS A 72 7.33 -9.99 16.01
CA LYS A 72 6.74 -8.65 15.99
C LYS A 72 6.72 -8.06 14.58
N MET A 73 7.84 -8.11 13.87
CA MET A 73 7.94 -7.60 12.50
C MET A 73 7.03 -8.36 11.54
N THR A 74 6.83 -9.67 11.75
CA THR A 74 5.93 -10.49 10.94
C THR A 74 4.47 -10.03 11.11
N ALA A 75 4.03 -9.70 12.33
CA ALA A 75 2.70 -9.16 12.56
C ALA A 75 2.50 -7.81 11.85
N GLU A 76 3.45 -6.89 11.98
CA GLU A 76 3.43 -5.59 11.30
C GLU A 76 3.46 -5.73 9.77
N PHE A 77 4.30 -6.64 9.26
CA PHE A 77 4.41 -6.96 7.84
C PHE A 77 3.08 -7.47 7.26
N LEU A 78 2.45 -8.46 7.91
CA LEU A 78 1.19 -9.03 7.44
C LEU A 78 0.07 -7.99 7.42
N ALA A 79 -0.01 -7.14 8.46
CA ALA A 79 -0.97 -6.04 8.51
C ALA A 79 -0.74 -5.06 7.35
N LEU A 80 0.50 -4.61 7.13
CA LEU A 80 0.81 -3.66 6.07
C LEU A 80 0.54 -4.22 4.67
N VAL A 81 0.80 -5.51 4.43
CA VAL A 81 0.47 -6.18 3.16
C VAL A 81 -1.05 -6.24 2.96
N ALA A 82 -1.82 -6.53 4.01
CA ALA A 82 -3.28 -6.54 3.94
C ALA A 82 -3.83 -5.15 3.60
N ASP A 83 -3.37 -4.10 4.30
CA ASP A 83 -3.77 -2.72 4.08
C ASP A 83 -3.45 -2.25 2.64
N ALA A 84 -2.25 -2.58 2.14
CA ALA A 84 -1.85 -2.26 0.78
C ALA A 84 -2.73 -2.97 -0.27
N THR A 85 -3.03 -4.25 -0.04
CA THR A 85 -3.90 -5.06 -0.92
C THR A 85 -5.33 -4.50 -0.96
N GLU A 86 -5.87 -4.11 0.19
CA GLU A 86 -7.19 -3.49 0.30
C GLU A 86 -7.22 -2.14 -0.42
N ALA A 87 -6.22 -1.28 -0.20
CA ALA A 87 -6.12 0.02 -0.85
C ALA A 87 -6.07 -0.09 -2.39
N VAL A 88 -5.32 -1.05 -2.94
CA VAL A 88 -5.27 -1.32 -4.39
C VAL A 88 -6.63 -1.77 -4.91
N THR A 89 -7.30 -2.66 -4.18
CA THR A 89 -8.62 -3.19 -4.53
C THR A 89 -9.66 -2.07 -4.57
N ASP A 90 -9.69 -1.23 -3.54
CA ASP A 90 -10.64 -0.14 -3.42
C ASP A 90 -10.43 0.97 -4.44
N LEU A 91 -9.16 1.32 -4.71
CA LEU A 91 -8.85 2.24 -5.80
C LEU A 91 -9.19 1.65 -7.17
N GLY A 92 -9.11 0.32 -7.34
CA GLY A 92 -9.58 -0.37 -8.53
C GLY A 92 -11.05 -0.10 -8.82
N LYS A 93 -11.92 -0.37 -7.85
CA LYS A 93 -13.38 -0.13 -7.97
C LYS A 93 -13.72 1.32 -8.33
N ARG A 94 -12.90 2.29 -7.89
CA ARG A 94 -13.13 3.73 -8.09
C ARG A 94 -12.60 4.27 -9.41
N THR A 95 -11.76 3.53 -10.12
CA THR A 95 -11.08 3.97 -11.35
C THR A 95 -11.57 3.28 -12.62
N GLU A 96 -12.57 2.39 -12.51
CA GLU A 96 -13.18 1.64 -13.64
C GLU A 96 -14.32 2.39 -14.36
N PHE A 97 -14.52 3.70 -14.10
CA PHE A 97 -15.55 4.57 -14.70
C PHE A 97 -14.98 5.78 -15.46
#